data_AF-A0AAW2CF40-F1
#
_entry.id   AF-A0AAW2CF40-F1
#
_cell.length_a   1.000
_cell.length_b   1.000
_cell.length_c   1.000
_cell.angle_alpha   90.00
_cell.angle_beta   90.00
_cell.angle_gamma   90.00
#
_symmetry.space_group_name_H-M   'P 1'
#
loop_
_entity.id
_entity.type
_entity.pdbx_description
1 polymer ?
#
loop_
_entity_poly.entity_id
_entity_poly.type
_entity_poly.pdbx_seq_one_letter_code
_entity_poly.pdbx_strand_id
1 'polypeptide(L)'
;MEVNAPAVIPSEVVGVVRGSEKPSIFVRANDPSSCQWFYVDVPALARAAGLPENTIYIEDVNENVNPSNPYPIPKDANTLIRSSVMPQDHLNYTFTSYSICCCHVYGFQKIKAQKESEIAFSHQR
;
A
#
# COMPACT_ATOMS: atom_id res chain seq x y z
N MET A 1 -9.10 -46.78 20.01
CA MET A 1 -9.29 -45.97 18.79
C MET A 1 -8.06 -45.08 18.68
N GLU A 2 -7.16 -45.43 17.78
CA GLU A 2 -5.90 -44.72 17.57
C GLU A 2 -6.20 -43.50 16.68
N VAL A 3 -6.09 -42.31 17.25
CA VAL A 3 -6.33 -41.05 16.53
C VAL A 3 -5.11 -40.81 15.65
N ASN A 4 -5.26 -41.09 14.35
CA ASN A 4 -4.29 -40.73 13.33
C ASN A 4 -4.21 -39.20 13.25
N ALA A 5 -3.26 -38.61 13.98
CA ALA A 5 -2.95 -37.20 13.86
C ALA A 5 -2.38 -36.96 12.45
N PRO A 6 -2.86 -35.95 11.69
CA PRO A 6 -2.34 -35.70 10.36
C PRO A 6 -0.83 -35.44 10.44
N ALA A 7 -0.07 -36.14 9.59
CA ALA A 7 1.37 -35.93 9.46
C ALA A 7 1.64 -34.45 9.15
N VAL A 8 2.26 -33.75 10.09
CA VAL A 8 2.68 -32.35 9.91
C VAL A 8 3.82 -32.37 8.90
N ILE A 9 3.49 -32.10 7.63
CA ILE A 9 4.50 -31.88 6.60
C ILE A 9 5.16 -30.53 6.92
N PRO A 10 6.48 -30.47 7.15
CA PRO A 10 7.15 -29.20 7.40
C PRO A 10 7.05 -28.33 6.15
N SER A 11 6.37 -27.20 6.26
CA SER A 11 6.37 -26.16 5.22
C SER A 11 7.49 -25.17 5.51
N GLU A 12 8.43 -25.03 4.59
CA GLU A 12 9.45 -23.97 4.62
C GLU A 12 8.82 -22.67 4.11
N VAL A 13 8.97 -21.58 4.87
CA VAL A 13 8.57 -20.23 4.45
C VAL A 13 9.82 -19.37 4.42
N VAL A 14 10.14 -18.84 3.25
CA VAL A 14 11.28 -17.92 3.05
C VAL A 14 10.71 -16.53 2.76
N GLY A 15 11.08 -15.56 3.59
CA GLY A 15 10.51 -14.22 3.46
C GLY A 15 11.27 -13.17 4.25
N VAL A 16 10.71 -11.96 4.25
CA VAL A 16 11.28 -10.81 4.96
C VAL A 16 10.53 -10.59 6.26
N VAL A 17 11.26 -10.58 7.38
CA VAL A 17 10.68 -10.23 8.69
C VAL A 17 10.34 -8.75 8.70
N ARG A 18 9.09 -8.43 9.05
CA ARG A 18 8.59 -7.07 9.17
C ARG A 18 8.28 -6.73 10.62
N GLY A 19 8.90 -5.66 11.11
CA GLY A 19 8.59 -5.09 12.42
C GLY A 19 7.38 -4.17 12.37
N SER A 20 6.87 -3.80 13.55
CA SER A 20 5.83 -2.77 13.66
C SER A 20 6.35 -1.40 13.21
N GLU A 21 5.49 -0.66 12.54
CA GLU A 21 5.73 0.70 12.09
C GLU A 21 5.39 1.71 13.20
N LYS A 22 6.05 2.87 13.15
CA LYS A 22 5.69 4.01 13.99
C LYS A 22 4.85 4.98 13.16
N PRO A 23 3.53 5.08 13.38
CA PRO A 23 2.68 5.96 12.59
C PRO A 23 3.00 7.44 12.84
N SER A 24 2.79 8.25 11.81
CA SER A 24 2.81 9.70 11.89
C SER A 24 1.46 10.24 12.42
N ILE A 25 1.44 11.48 12.90
CA ILE A 25 0.23 12.16 13.41
C ILE A 25 -0.89 12.32 12.38
N PHE A 26 -0.59 12.14 11.09
CA PHE A 26 -1.56 12.24 9.99
C PHE A 26 -2.22 10.90 9.65
N VAL A 27 -1.72 9.80 10.21
CA VAL A 27 -2.23 8.46 9.97
C VAL A 27 -3.30 8.16 11.02
N ARG A 28 -4.44 7.63 10.57
CA ARG A 28 -5.51 7.20 11.49
C ARG A 28 -5.05 5.99 12.31
N ALA A 29 -5.58 5.85 13.52
CA ALA A 29 -5.36 4.68 14.35
C ALA A 29 -5.98 3.42 13.71
N ASN A 30 -5.32 2.26 13.89
CA ASN A 30 -5.88 0.98 13.49
C ASN A 30 -7.14 0.65 14.31
N ASP A 31 -8.10 -0.03 13.69
CA ASP A 31 -9.30 -0.57 14.34
C ASP A 31 -9.43 -2.07 14.02
N PRO A 32 -8.94 -2.94 14.93
CA PRO A 32 -9.04 -4.38 14.76
C PRO A 32 -10.47 -4.91 14.70
N SER A 33 -11.44 -4.21 15.32
CA SER A 33 -12.83 -4.68 15.39
C SER A 33 -13.55 -4.62 14.04
N SER A 34 -13.16 -3.64 13.21
CA SER A 34 -13.66 -3.47 11.84
C SER A 34 -12.67 -3.97 10.77
N CYS A 35 -11.59 -4.66 11.19
CA CYS A 35 -10.49 -5.09 10.32
C CYS A 35 -9.84 -3.94 9.52
N GLN A 36 -9.79 -2.74 10.08
CA GLN A 36 -9.16 -1.57 9.46
C GLN A 36 -7.73 -1.38 9.96
N TRP A 37 -6.77 -1.46 9.03
CA TRP A 37 -5.34 -1.34 9.31
C TRP A 37 -4.73 -0.27 8.40
N PHE A 38 -4.20 0.79 8.99
CA PHE A 38 -3.58 1.94 8.30
C PHE A 38 -2.04 1.92 8.40
N TYR A 39 -1.48 1.19 9.35
CA TYR A 39 -0.04 0.95 9.51
C TYR A 39 0.17 -0.43 10.11
N VAL A 40 1.37 -1.00 9.93
CA VAL A 40 1.70 -2.33 10.45
C VAL A 40 1.93 -2.28 11.96
N ASP A 41 1.07 -2.96 12.72
CA ASP A 41 1.24 -3.17 14.16
C ASP A 41 1.20 -4.68 14.43
N VAL A 42 2.37 -5.31 14.50
CA VAL A 42 2.51 -6.77 14.59
C VAL A 42 1.83 -7.34 15.85
N PRO A 43 2.04 -6.78 17.07
CA PRO A 43 1.32 -7.25 18.26
C PRO A 43 -0.21 -7.11 18.14
N ALA A 44 -0.71 -5.99 17.61
CA ALA A 44 -2.15 -5.81 17.45
C ALA A 44 -2.73 -6.78 16.41
N LEU A 45 -2.03 -7.00 15.30
CA LEU A 45 -2.39 -7.98 14.28
C LEU A 45 -2.40 -9.41 14.85
N ALA A 46 -1.36 -9.78 15.61
CA ALA A 46 -1.27 -11.09 16.24
C ALA A 46 -2.47 -11.32 17.18
N ARG A 47 -2.80 -10.34 18.04
CA ARG A 47 -3.97 -10.41 18.92
C ARG A 47 -5.28 -10.52 18.14
N ALA A 48 -5.46 -9.73 17.08
CA ALA A 48 -6.66 -9.78 16.25
C ALA A 48 -6.81 -11.13 15.52
N ALA A 49 -5.71 -11.77 15.15
CA ALA A 49 -5.66 -13.09 14.56
C ALA A 49 -5.75 -14.24 15.58
N GLY A 50 -5.79 -13.96 16.88
CA GLY A 50 -5.77 -14.98 17.94
C GLY A 50 -4.42 -15.69 18.09
N LEU A 51 -3.34 -15.07 17.63
CA LEU A 51 -1.98 -15.59 17.69
C LEU A 51 -1.22 -15.06 18.93
N PRO A 52 -0.19 -15.77 19.40
CA PRO A 52 0.67 -15.31 20.49
C PRO A 52 1.36 -13.97 20.20
N GLU A 53 1.64 -13.16 21.22
CA GLU A 53 2.31 -11.85 21.03
C GLU A 53 3.76 -11.97 20.52
N ASN A 54 4.41 -13.11 20.69
CA ASN A 54 5.75 -13.39 20.13
C ASN A 54 5.73 -13.84 18.67
N THR A 55 4.57 -13.77 18.01
CA THR A 55 4.42 -14.14 16.59
C THR A 55 5.23 -13.17 15.73
N ILE A 56 6.10 -13.74 14.89
CA ILE A 56 6.89 -12.98 13.93
C ILE A 56 6.04 -12.78 12.67
N TYR A 57 5.92 -11.54 12.22
CA TYR A 57 5.30 -11.24 10.93
C TYR A 57 6.34 -11.36 9.81
N ILE A 58 6.10 -12.29 8.88
CA ILE A 58 6.96 -12.56 7.73
C ILE A 58 6.18 -12.25 6.46
N GLU A 59 6.71 -11.38 5.61
CA GLU A 59 6.23 -11.21 4.25
C GLU A 59 6.86 -12.29 3.37
N ASP A 60 6.01 -13.19 2.90
CA ASP A 60 6.42 -14.28 2.02
C ASP A 60 6.91 -13.76 0.66
N VAL A 61 8.04 -14.29 0.21
CA VAL A 61 8.66 -13.97 -1.09
C VAL A 61 8.24 -15.08 -2.04
N ASN A 62 7.20 -14.81 -2.82
CA ASN A 62 6.69 -15.78 -3.78
C ASN A 62 7.34 -15.59 -5.15
N GLU A 63 8.42 -16.33 -5.41
CA GLU A 63 9.05 -16.39 -6.73
C GLU A 63 8.26 -17.22 -7.75
N ASN A 64 7.45 -18.19 -7.27
CA ASN A 64 6.73 -19.16 -8.10
C ASN A 64 5.21 -18.99 -7.99
N VAL A 65 4.69 -17.92 -8.58
CA VAL A 65 3.24 -17.65 -8.59
C VAL A 65 2.52 -18.63 -9.51
N ASN A 66 1.54 -19.34 -8.96
CA ASN A 66 0.66 -20.20 -9.72
C ASN A 66 -0.20 -19.34 -10.68
N PRO A 67 -0.12 -19.55 -12.01
CA PRO A 67 -0.93 -18.78 -12.97
C PRO A 67 -2.44 -18.89 -12.75
N SER A 68 -2.90 -20.01 -12.15
CA SER A 68 -4.31 -20.24 -11.82
C SER A 68 -4.75 -19.57 -10.52
N ASN A 69 -3.82 -19.09 -9.68
CA ASN A 69 -4.11 -18.28 -8.51
C ASN A 69 -3.14 -17.08 -8.47
N PRO A 70 -3.44 -16.00 -9.21
CA PRO A 70 -2.52 -14.88 -9.43
C PRO A 70 -2.28 -14.03 -8.19
N TYR A 71 -2.97 -14.33 -7.09
CA TYR A 71 -2.79 -13.67 -5.80
C TYR A 71 -2.17 -14.65 -4.78
N PRO A 72 -1.27 -14.17 -3.92
CA PRO A 72 -0.75 -12.80 -3.83
C PRO A 72 0.20 -12.44 -4.99
N ILE A 73 0.26 -11.15 -5.33
CA ILE A 73 1.15 -10.62 -6.37
C ILE A 73 2.60 -11.04 -6.03
N PRO A 74 3.39 -11.53 -7.01
CA PRO A 74 4.78 -11.91 -6.77
C PRO A 74 5.56 -10.76 -6.15
N LYS A 75 6.28 -11.04 -5.06
CA LYS A 75 7.13 -10.07 -4.36
C LYS A 75 8.54 -10.61 -4.32
N ASP A 76 9.50 -9.81 -4.77
CA ASP A 76 10.93 -10.14 -4.68
C ASP A 76 11.52 -9.68 -3.33
N ALA A 77 12.40 -10.50 -2.75
CA ALA A 77 13.02 -10.24 -1.46
C ALA A 77 13.81 -8.93 -1.44
N ASN A 78 14.57 -8.64 -2.51
CA ASN A 78 15.39 -7.42 -2.58
C ASN A 78 14.51 -6.17 -2.63
N THR A 79 13.37 -6.26 -3.31
CA THR A 79 12.36 -5.19 -3.36
C THR A 79 11.76 -4.91 -1.98
N LEU A 80 11.44 -5.95 -1.21
CA LEU A 80 10.93 -5.82 0.15
C LEU A 80 11.96 -5.25 1.14
N ILE A 81 13.23 -5.62 0.99
CA ILE A 81 14.32 -5.11 1.83
C ILE A 81 14.62 -3.64 1.52
N ARG A 82 14.63 -3.27 0.22
CA ARG A 82 15.00 -1.93 -0.22
C ARG A 82 13.89 -0.91 -0.02
N SER A 83 12.62 -1.33 -0.09
CA SER A 83 11.48 -0.44 0.02
C SER A 83 10.36 -1.07 0.82
N SER A 84 9.93 -0.37 1.87
CA SER A 84 8.78 -0.77 2.70
C SER A 84 7.45 -0.74 1.91
N VAL A 85 7.35 0.11 0.89
CA VAL A 85 6.22 0.20 -0.04
C VAL A 85 6.66 -0.23 -1.45
N MET A 86 5.76 -0.78 -2.25
CA MET A 86 6.14 -1.30 -3.56
C MET A 86 6.52 -0.17 -4.52
N PRO A 87 7.57 -0.33 -5.36
CA PRO A 87 7.96 0.69 -6.35
C PRO A 87 6.82 1.11 -7.28
N GLN A 88 5.91 0.19 -7.61
CA GLN A 88 4.73 0.47 -8.42
C GLN A 88 3.79 1.48 -7.74
N ASP A 89 3.63 1.41 -6.42
CA ASP A 89 2.78 2.36 -5.68
C ASP A 89 3.37 3.77 -5.73
N HIS A 90 4.70 3.89 -5.68
CA HIS A 90 5.40 5.16 -5.85
C HIS A 90 5.24 5.74 -7.26
N LEU A 91 5.33 4.89 -8.29
CA LEU A 91 5.13 5.34 -9.68
C LEU A 91 3.69 5.80 -9.91
N ASN A 92 2.71 5.06 -9.41
CA ASN A 92 1.29 5.42 -9.50
C ASN A 92 1.00 6.75 -8.77
N TYR A 93 1.56 6.93 -7.57
CA TYR A 93 1.43 8.16 -6.80
C TYR A 93 2.07 9.36 -7.52
N THR A 94 3.25 9.15 -8.12
CA THR A 94 3.96 10.18 -8.90
C THR A 94 3.14 10.62 -10.10
N PHE A 95 2.59 9.66 -10.86
CA PHE A 95 1.77 9.96 -12.03
C PHE A 95 0.49 10.73 -11.66
N THR A 96 -0.18 10.32 -10.59
CA THR A 96 -1.39 11.00 -10.08
C THR A 96 -1.08 12.44 -9.67
N SER A 97 0.01 12.63 -8.94
CA SER A 97 0.46 13.96 -8.51
C SER A 97 0.79 14.85 -9.72
N TYR A 98 1.47 14.31 -10.72
CA TYR A 98 1.79 15.03 -11.95
C TYR A 98 0.52 15.44 -12.73
N SER A 99 -0.43 14.52 -12.88
CA SER A 99 -1.72 14.78 -13.52
C SER A 99 -2.49 15.92 -12.83
N ILE A 100 -2.53 15.90 -11.49
CA ILE A 100 -3.15 16.96 -10.69
C ILE A 100 -2.44 18.31 -10.94
N CYS A 101 -1.11 18.35 -10.93
CA CYS A 101 -0.36 19.57 -11.24
C CYS A 101 -0.67 20.10 -12.66
N CYS A 102 -0.73 19.22 -13.67
CA CYS A 102 -1.09 19.60 -15.04
C CYS A 102 -2.50 20.20 -15.13
N CYS A 103 -3.48 19.60 -14.45
CA CYS A 103 -4.85 20.11 -14.40
C CYS A 103 -4.91 21.52 -13.79
N HIS A 104 -4.16 21.78 -12.71
CA HIS A 104 -4.09 23.11 -12.10
C HIS A 104 -3.47 24.14 -13.04
N VAL A 105 -2.36 23.81 -13.69
CA VAL A 105 -1.69 24.70 -14.66
C VAL A 105 -2.63 25.03 -15.83
N TYR A 106 -3.29 24.02 -16.39
CA TYR A 106 -4.24 24.21 -17.49
C TYR A 106 -5.43 25.08 -17.08
N GLY A 107 -6.02 24.81 -15.91
CA GLY A 107 -7.11 25.61 -15.36
C GLY A 107 -6.70 27.08 -15.17
N PHE A 108 -5.52 27.34 -14.61
CA PHE A 108 -5.00 28.69 -14.45
C PHE A 108 -4.82 29.41 -15.80
N GLN A 109 -4.27 28.74 -16.81
CA GLN A 109 -4.11 29.31 -18.15
C GLN A 109 -5.46 29.66 -18.79
N LYS A 110 -6.47 28.79 -18.65
CA LYS A 110 -7.83 29.03 -19.18
C LYS A 110 -8.50 30.20 -18.50
N ILE A 111 -8.41 30.31 -17.18
CA ILE A 111 -8.95 31.44 -16.41
C ILE A 111 -8.27 32.75 -16.82
N LYS A 112 -6.94 32.73 -16.98
CA LYS A 112 -6.18 33.90 -17.43
C LYS A 112 -6.62 34.36 -18.82
N ALA A 113 -6.70 33.45 -19.78
CA ALA A 113 -7.11 33.75 -21.15
C ALA A 113 -8.55 34.30 -21.24
N GLN A 114 -9.47 33.76 -20.45
CA GLN A 114 -10.84 34.27 -20.38
C GLN A 114 -10.85 35.72 -19.86
N LYS A 115 -10.11 36.00 -18.79
CA LYS A 115 -10.05 37.33 -18.19
C LYS A 115 -9.44 38.37 -19.14
N GLU A 116 -8.40 37.99 -19.88
CA GLU A 116 -7.80 38.84 -20.92
C GLU A 116 -8.80 39.15 -22.06
N SER A 117 -9.60 38.16 -22.47
CA SER A 117 -10.63 38.36 -23.50
C SER A 117 -11.79 39.26 -23.04
N GLU A 118 -12.22 39.14 -21.78
CA GLU A 118 -13.26 39.99 -21.19
C GLU A 118 -12.79 41.45 -21.08
N ILE A 119 -11.54 41.67 -20.66
CA ILE A 119 -10.92 43.01 -20.59
C ILE A 119 -10.83 43.63 -21.99
N ALA A 120 -10.35 42.88 -22.99
CA ALA A 120 -10.24 43.36 -24.36
C ALA A 120 -11.62 43.79 -24.94
N PHE A 121 -12.67 43.01 -24.67
CA PHE A 121 -14.03 43.34 -25.10
C PHE A 121 -14.61 44.56 -24.37
N SER A 122 -14.23 44.79 -23.11
CA SER A 122 -14.66 45.96 -22.33
C SER A 122 -14.06 47.27 -22.83
N HIS A 123 -12.84 47.26 -23.37
CA HIS A 123 -12.17 48.45 -23.92
C HIS A 123 -12.64 48.83 -25.34
N GLN A 124 -13.35 47.93 -26.03
CA GLN A 124 -13.92 48.20 -27.36
C GLN A 124 -15.37 48.73 -27.32
N ARG A 125 -15.95 48.95 -26.14
CA ARG A 125 -17.31 49.49 -25.95
C ARG A 125 -17.33 50.93 -25.47
#